data_AF-A0A5N5DY67-F1
#
_entry.id   AF-A0A5N5DY67-F1
#
_cell.length_a   1.000
_cell.length_b   1.000
_cell.length_c   1.000
_cell.angle_alpha   90.00
_cell.angle_beta   90.00
_cell.angle_gamma   90.00
#
_symmetry.space_group_name_H-M   'P 1'
#
loop_
_entity.id
_entity.type
_entity.pdbx_description
1 polymer ?
#
loop_
_entity_poly.entity_id
_entity_poly.type
_entity_poly.pdbx_seq_one_letter_code
_entity_poly.pdbx_strand_id
1 'polypeptide(L)'
;AVVALTARPDLLMAATEDRLHQAQRAPALPLTTRWIGILREAGIAATVSGAGPTVLALSTEPFPVELAEAARADGLRVLELDIADGVEVSTTTV
;
A
#
# COMPACT_ATOMS: atom_id res chain seq x y z
N ALA A 1 -4.67 -5.29 11.94
CA ALA A 1 -3.65 -4.23 12.08
C ALA A 1 -4.01 -3.08 13.04
N VAL A 2 -5.04 -3.18 13.91
CA VAL A 2 -5.52 -2.02 14.71
C VAL A 2 -4.41 -1.34 15.51
N VAL A 3 -3.66 -2.08 16.34
CA VAL A 3 -2.59 -1.51 17.18
C VAL A 3 -1.50 -0.80 16.36
N ALA A 4 -1.14 -1.37 15.20
CA ALA A 4 -0.12 -0.78 14.34
C ALA A 4 -0.58 0.55 13.71
N LEU A 5 -1.87 0.63 13.34
CA LEU A 5 -2.45 1.82 12.72
C LEU A 5 -2.73 2.95 13.72
N THR A 6 -2.88 2.65 15.01
CA THR A 6 -3.32 3.66 16.00
C THR A 6 -2.25 4.06 17.01
N ALA A 7 -1.28 3.19 17.32
CA ALA A 7 -0.35 3.42 18.42
C ALA A 7 1.09 2.93 18.19
N ARG A 8 1.29 1.93 17.33
CA ARG A 8 2.59 1.27 17.13
C ARG A 8 2.91 1.10 15.65
N PRO A 9 3.15 2.20 14.90
CA PRO A 9 3.45 2.11 13.47
C PRO A 9 4.70 1.27 13.15
N ASP A 10 5.61 1.11 14.11
CA ASP A 10 6.74 0.19 14.01
C ASP A 10 6.34 -1.29 13.82
N LEU A 11 5.09 -1.65 14.15
CA LEU A 11 4.54 -2.99 13.94
C LEU A 11 3.84 -3.18 12.60
N LEU A 12 3.81 -2.18 11.71
CA LEU A 12 3.10 -2.27 10.43
C LEU A 12 3.57 -3.45 9.57
N MET A 13 4.86 -3.79 9.58
CA MET A 13 5.40 -4.93 8.84
C MET A 13 4.76 -6.26 9.25
N ALA A 14 4.71 -6.52 10.56
CA ALA A 14 4.08 -7.73 11.10
C ALA A 14 2.54 -7.68 10.94
N ALA A 15 1.95 -6.51 11.15
CA ALA A 15 0.50 -6.32 11.12
C ALA A 15 -0.13 -6.44 9.72
N THR A 16 0.68 -6.38 8.67
CA THR A 16 0.28 -6.49 7.26
C THR A 16 0.61 -7.85 6.64
N GLU A 17 1.12 -8.82 7.40
CA GLU A 17 1.23 -10.20 6.94
C GLU A 17 -0.16 -10.80 6.70
N ASP A 18 -0.34 -11.47 5.57
CA ASP A 18 -1.57 -12.15 5.21
C ASP A 18 -1.28 -13.59 4.77
N ARG A 19 -2.14 -14.51 5.21
CA ARG A 19 -2.08 -15.94 4.87
C ARG A 19 -3.36 -16.46 4.21
N LEU A 20 -4.39 -15.61 4.12
CA LEU A 20 -5.73 -16.04 3.71
C LEU A 20 -6.05 -15.67 2.26
N HIS A 21 -5.42 -14.63 1.72
CA HIS A 21 -5.84 -14.05 0.45
C HIS A 21 -4.73 -13.78 -0.57
N GLN A 22 -3.66 -13.10 -0.15
CA GLN A 22 -2.66 -12.57 -1.07
C GLN A 22 -1.91 -13.67 -1.82
N ALA A 23 -1.55 -14.76 -1.12
CA ALA A 23 -0.87 -15.90 -1.74
C ALA A 23 -1.77 -16.59 -2.79
N GLN A 24 -3.06 -16.68 -2.53
CA GLN A 24 -4.06 -17.26 -3.43
C GLN A 24 -4.27 -16.39 -4.68
N ARG A 25 -4.15 -15.06 -4.55
CA ARG A 25 -4.22 -14.13 -5.70
C ARG A 25 -2.91 -14.04 -6.49
N ALA A 26 -1.78 -14.35 -5.88
CA ALA A 26 -0.47 -14.08 -6.45
C ALA A 26 -0.30 -14.54 -7.91
N PRO A 27 -0.80 -15.73 -8.33
CA PRO A 27 -0.71 -16.16 -9.73
C PRO A 27 -1.43 -15.24 -10.72
N ALA A 28 -2.51 -14.57 -10.29
CA ALA A 28 -3.27 -13.64 -11.13
C ALA A 28 -2.72 -12.21 -11.10
N LEU A 29 -1.83 -11.88 -10.17
CA LEU A 29 -1.28 -10.54 -9.96
C LEU A 29 0.26 -10.56 -9.87
N PRO A 30 0.98 -11.03 -10.90
CA PRO A 30 2.43 -11.24 -10.82
C PRO A 30 3.21 -9.95 -10.56
N LEU A 31 2.86 -8.84 -11.23
CA LEU A 31 3.54 -7.55 -11.02
C LEU A 31 3.27 -6.98 -9.62
N THR A 32 2.02 -7.02 -9.15
CA THR A 32 1.63 -6.61 -7.80
C THR A 32 2.38 -7.43 -6.74
N THR A 33 2.41 -8.76 -6.90
CA THR A 33 3.08 -9.67 -5.96
C THR A 33 4.59 -9.40 -5.90
N ARG A 34 5.22 -9.19 -7.06
CA ARG A 34 6.64 -8.81 -7.13
C ARG A 34 6.90 -7.50 -6.36
N TRP A 35 6.08 -6.48 -6.57
CA TRP A 35 6.25 -5.20 -5.89
C TRP A 35 5.98 -5.25 -4.39
N ILE A 36 5.02 -6.08 -3.94
CA ILE A 36 4.86 -6.36 -2.50
C ILE A 36 6.14 -6.98 -1.93
N GLY A 37 6.75 -7.94 -2.63
CA GLY A 37 8.02 -8.54 -2.23
C GLY A 37 9.14 -7.51 -2.09
N ILE A 38 9.39 -6.74 -3.15
CA ILE A 38 10.43 -5.68 -3.19
C ILE A 38 10.27 -4.70 -2.03
N LEU A 39 9.04 -4.19 -1.81
CA LEU A 39 8.80 -3.21 -0.76
C LEU A 39 8.97 -3.81 0.63
N ARG A 40 8.50 -5.04 0.86
CA ARG A 40 8.66 -5.70 2.16
C ARG A 40 10.11 -6.05 2.45
N GLU A 41 10.90 -6.43 1.45
CA GLU A 41 12.36 -6.61 1.56
C GLU A 41 13.07 -5.30 1.93
N ALA A 42 12.56 -4.17 1.43
CA ALA A 42 13.03 -2.83 1.80
C ALA A 42 12.50 -2.32 3.16
N GLY A 43 11.78 -3.15 3.93
CA GLY A 43 11.23 -2.79 5.23
C GLY A 43 9.96 -1.92 5.19
N ILE A 44 9.32 -1.82 4.02
CA ILE A 44 8.09 -1.04 3.81
C ILE A 44 6.87 -1.97 3.86
N ALA A 45 5.89 -1.63 4.70
CA ALA A 45 4.70 -2.43 4.90
C ALA A 45 3.76 -2.35 3.68
N ALA A 46 3.92 -3.30 2.75
CA ALA A 46 3.15 -3.35 1.52
C ALA A 46 2.11 -4.50 1.50
N THR A 47 0.94 -4.21 0.95
CA THR A 47 -0.17 -5.16 0.74
C THR A 47 -0.82 -4.96 -0.62
N VAL A 48 -1.65 -5.93 -1.03
CA VAL A 48 -2.64 -5.70 -2.08
C VAL A 48 -3.68 -4.71 -1.53
N SER A 49 -4.01 -3.68 -2.30
CA SER A 49 -5.14 -2.80 -1.97
C SER A 49 -6.46 -3.47 -2.36
N GLY A 50 -7.22 -3.94 -1.36
CA GLY A 50 -8.42 -4.74 -1.56
C GLY A 50 -8.13 -6.00 -2.37
N ALA A 51 -8.60 -6.00 -3.61
CA ALA A 51 -8.44 -7.10 -4.57
C ALA A 51 -7.30 -6.90 -5.59
N GLY A 52 -6.63 -5.75 -5.56
CA GLY A 52 -5.63 -5.38 -6.55
C GLY A 52 -6.24 -4.81 -7.84
N PRO A 53 -5.40 -4.46 -8.83
CA PRO A 53 -3.96 -4.74 -8.92
C PRO A 53 -3.06 -3.76 -8.14
N THR A 54 -3.63 -2.74 -7.49
CA THR A 54 -2.86 -1.74 -6.76
C THR A 54 -2.13 -2.34 -5.56
N VAL A 55 -0.87 -1.94 -5.37
CA VAL A 55 -0.10 -2.15 -4.13
C VAL A 55 -0.29 -0.95 -3.23
N LEU A 56 -0.69 -1.18 -1.98
CA LEU A 56 -0.73 -0.16 -0.94
C LEU A 56 0.54 -0.29 -0.10
N ALA A 57 1.31 0.79 0.03
CA ALA A 57 2.48 0.86 0.90
C ALA A 57 2.17 1.82 2.06
N LEU A 58 2.25 1.33 3.29
CA LEU A 58 2.07 2.14 4.50
C LEU A 58 3.46 2.49 5.06
N SER A 59 3.74 3.78 5.19
CA SER A 59 4.99 4.32 5.72
C SER A 59 4.70 5.48 6.67
N THR A 60 5.63 5.73 7.60
CA THR A 60 5.64 6.94 8.45
C THR A 60 6.75 7.92 8.04
N GLU A 61 7.59 7.51 7.09
CA GLU A 61 8.68 8.28 6.51
C GLU A 61 8.40 8.54 5.02
N PRO A 62 9.03 9.55 4.41
CA PRO A 62 8.95 9.78 2.97
C PRO A 62 9.28 8.51 2.16
N PHE A 63 8.51 8.26 1.09
CA PHE A 63 8.72 7.09 0.26
C PHE A 63 10.03 7.23 -0.54
N PRO A 64 10.89 6.19 -0.63
CA PRO A 64 12.16 6.29 -1.34
C PRO A 64 11.99 6.59 -2.82
N VAL A 65 12.67 7.63 -3.31
CA VAL A 65 12.56 8.13 -4.69
C VAL A 65 12.97 7.04 -5.68
N GLU A 66 14.02 6.27 -5.38
CA GLU A 66 14.52 5.20 -6.23
C GLU A 66 13.49 4.08 -6.42
N LEU A 67 12.75 3.74 -5.36
CA LEU A 67 11.67 2.75 -5.44
C LEU A 67 10.47 3.30 -6.23
N ALA A 68 10.17 4.60 -6.11
CA ALA A 68 9.11 5.23 -6.89
C ALA A 68 9.45 5.25 -8.39
N GLU A 69 10.68 5.62 -8.74
CA GLU A 69 11.15 5.62 -10.13
C GLU A 69 11.21 4.22 -10.70
N ALA A 70 11.69 3.23 -9.95
CA ALA A 70 11.67 1.83 -10.38
C ALA A 70 10.23 1.32 -10.61
N ALA A 71 9.27 1.70 -9.76
CA ALA A 71 7.86 1.35 -9.95
C ALA A 71 7.28 1.99 -11.23
N ARG A 72 7.60 3.26 -11.48
CA ARG A 72 7.21 3.96 -12.73
C ARG A 72 7.83 3.31 -13.96
N ALA A 73 9.09 2.89 -13.89
CA ALA A 73 9.77 2.18 -14.97
C ALA A 73 9.11 0.81 -15.27
N ASP A 74 8.58 0.14 -14.24
CA ASP A 74 7.77 -1.07 -14.37
C ASP A 74 6.30 -0.80 -14.79
N GLY A 75 5.97 0.45 -15.15
CA GLY A 75 4.66 0.84 -15.67
C GLY A 75 3.59 1.12 -14.60
N LEU A 76 3.98 1.24 -13.32
CA LEU A 76 3.05 1.59 -12.25
C LEU A 76 2.90 3.11 -12.14
N ARG A 77 1.66 3.56 -11.96
CA ARG A 77 1.39 4.93 -11.48
C ARG A 77 1.60 4.96 -9.96
N VAL A 78 2.51 5.83 -9.52
CA VAL A 78 2.79 6.05 -8.09
C VAL A 78 2.00 7.26 -7.60
N LEU A 79 1.23 7.06 -6.52
CA LEU A 79 0.43 8.07 -5.85
C LEU A 79 0.89 8.18 -4.40
N GLU A 80 1.25 9.39 -3.97
CA GLU A 80 1.46 9.72 -2.56
C GLU A 80 0.15 10.31 -2.04
N LEU A 81 -0.41 9.70 -1.00
CA LEU A 81 -1.74 10.00 -0.49
C LEU A 81 -1.70 10.10 1.03
N ASP A 82 -2.44 11.08 1.56
CA ASP A 82 -2.75 11.16 2.99
C ASP A 82 -3.98 10.30 3.34
N ILE A 83 -4.18 10.08 4.64
CA ILE A 83 -5.44 9.52 5.14
C ILE A 83 -6.52 10.60 5.01
N ALA A 84 -7.50 10.36 4.15
CA ALA A 84 -8.62 11.27 3.96
C ALA A 84 -9.63 11.16 5.12
N ASP A 85 -10.38 12.24 5.32
CA ASP A 85 -11.62 12.24 6.09
C ASP A 85 -12.73 11.47 5.35
N GLY A 86 -13.92 11.45 5.96
CA GLY A 86 -15.13 10.98 5.32
C GLY A 86 -15.59 11.88 4.16
N VAL A 87 -16.68 11.48 3.52
CA VAL A 87 -17.31 12.26 2.43
C VAL A 87 -17.82 13.61 2.94
N GLU A 88 -17.51 14.69 2.19
CA GLU A 88 -18.08 16.02 2.40
C GLU A 88 -19.22 16.26 1.41
N VAL A 89 -20.37 16.77 1.89
CA VAL A 89 -21.54 17.10 1.06
C VAL A 89 -21.87 18.58 1.22
N SER A 90 -21.70 19.36 0.15
CA SER A 90 -22.07 20.77 0.11
C SER A 90 -23.22 21.02 -0.87
N THR A 91 -24.13 21.94 -0.53
CA THR A 91 -25.24 22.34 -1.41
C THR A 91 -24.96 23.75 -1.93
N THR A 92 -24.87 23.91 -3.26
CA THR A 92 -24.79 25.23 -3.89
C THR A 92 -26.21 25.64 -4.26
N THR A 93 -26.76 26.66 -3.59
CA THR A 93 -28.01 27.28 -4.01
C THR A 93 -27.73 28.10 -5.27
N VAL A 94 -28.37 27.72 -6.38
CA VAL A 94 -28.37 28.46 -7.66
C VAL A 94 -29.36 29.61 -7.58
#